data_AF-C6A352-F1
#
_entry.id   AF-C6A352-F1
#
_cell.length_a   1.000
_cell.length_b   1.000
_cell.length_c   1.000
_cell.angle_alpha   90.00
_cell.angle_beta   90.00
_cell.angle_gamma   90.00
#
_symmetry.space_group_name_H-M   'P 1'
#
loop_
_entity.id
_entity.type
_entity.pdbx_description
1 polymer ?
#
loop_
_entity_poly.entity_id
_entity_poly.type
_entity_poly.pdbx_seq_one_letter_code
_entity_poly.pdbx_strand_id
1 'polypeptide(L)' 'MTEKIRIIVNEDKCYLCGGCAGVCPSLAIKVSSSKWEFFQDKCISCRICVTACPVGALEAEVVEGKT' A
#
# COMPACT_ATOMS: atom_id res chain seq x y z
N MET A 1 8.18 -6.75 -18.57
CA MET A 1 7.08 -5.76 -18.43
C MET A 1 6.62 -5.82 -16.99
N THR A 2 7.19 -5.00 -16.12
CA THR A 2 6.80 -4.99 -14.71
C THR A 2 6.99 -3.57 -14.20
N GLU A 3 5.93 -2.77 -14.34
CA GLU A 3 5.86 -1.45 -13.72
C GLU A 3 5.74 -1.66 -12.21
N LYS A 4 6.85 -1.47 -11.49
CA LYS A 4 6.89 -1.58 -10.03
C LYS A 4 6.39 -0.28 -9.41
N ILE A 5 5.40 -0.40 -8.53
CA ILE A 5 4.93 0.71 -7.70
C ILE A 5 5.30 0.47 -6.23
N ARG A 6 5.56 1.55 -5.50
CA ARG A 6 5.67 1.55 -4.03
C ARG A 6 4.45 2.23 -3.43
N ILE A 7 4.05 1.76 -2.26
CA ILE A 7 2.98 2.40 -1.49
C ILE A 7 3.62 3.21 -0.37
N ILE A 8 3.33 4.51 -0.34
CA ILE A 8 3.70 5.42 0.74
C ILE A 8 2.52 5.55 1.68
N VAL A 9 2.79 5.49 2.98
CA VAL A 9 1.80 5.70 4.03
C VAL A 9 2.06 7.04 4.72
N ASN A 10 1.02 7.83 4.88
CA ASN A 10 1.02 9.04 5.69
C ASN A 10 0.67 8.66 7.13
N GLU A 11 1.65 8.71 8.02
CA GLU A 11 1.50 8.29 9.42
C GLU A 11 0.58 9.23 10.22
N ASP A 12 0.48 10.51 9.87
CA ASP A 12 -0.43 11.46 10.51
C ASP A 12 -1.91 11.13 10.25
N LYS A 13 -2.23 10.59 9.07
CA LYS A 13 -3.59 10.18 8.69
C LYS A 13 -3.87 8.71 9.01
N CYS A 14 -2.85 7.87 9.02
CA CYS A 14 -3.01 6.43 9.18
C CYS A 14 -3.19 6.06 10.66
N TYR A 15 -4.39 5.58 11.00
CA TYR A 15 -4.72 5.09 12.34
C TYR A 15 -4.63 3.56 12.46
N LEU A 16 -3.80 2.91 11.61
CA LEU A 16 -3.54 1.47 11.61
C LEU A 16 -4.80 0.58 11.61
N CYS A 17 -5.84 0.99 10.87
CA CYS A 17 -7.12 0.28 10.83
C CYS A 17 -7.07 -1.12 10.18
N GLY A 18 -6.00 -1.42 9.43
CA GLY A 18 -5.84 -2.69 8.74
C GLY A 18 -6.71 -2.88 7.48
N GLY A 19 -7.55 -1.90 7.12
CA GLY A 19 -8.42 -2.00 5.93
C GLY A 19 -7.65 -2.28 4.63
N CYS A 20 -6.49 -1.63 4.47
CA CYS A 20 -5.61 -1.85 3.32
C CYS A 20 -5.01 -3.27 3.24
N ALA A 21 -4.72 -3.90 4.38
CA ALA A 21 -4.27 -5.30 4.42
C ALA A 21 -5.39 -6.27 4.09
N GLY A 22 -6.63 -6.00 4.56
CA GLY A 22 -7.79 -6.84 4.30
C GLY A 22 -8.23 -6.86 2.83
N VAL A 23 -8.11 -5.73 2.12
CA VAL A 23 -8.45 -5.66 0.69
C VAL A 23 -7.32 -6.10 -0.24
N CYS A 24 -6.12 -6.36 0.28
CA CYS A 24 -4.96 -6.66 -0.55
C CYS A 24 -4.99 -8.13 -1.00
N PRO A 25 -5.27 -8.43 -2.29
CA PRO A 25 -5.39 -9.82 -2.74
C PRO A 25 -4.07 -10.59 -2.69
N SER A 26 -2.94 -9.87 -2.82
CA SER A 26 -1.61 -10.46 -2.77
C SER A 26 -0.98 -10.44 -1.37
N LEU A 27 -1.72 -9.98 -0.35
CA LEU A 27 -1.25 -9.86 1.02
C LEU A 27 0.11 -9.14 1.12
N ALA A 28 0.28 -8.11 0.29
CA ALA A 28 1.48 -7.27 0.23
C ALA A 28 1.54 -6.23 1.35
N ILE A 29 0.47 -6.07 2.15
CA ILE A 29 0.42 -5.12 3.27
C ILE A 29 0.11 -5.90 4.53
N LYS A 30 0.85 -5.63 5.61
CA LYS A 30 0.60 -6.15 6.95
C LYS A 30 0.45 -4.97 7.90
N VAL A 31 -0.64 -4.97 8.65
CA VAL A 31 -0.91 -3.96 9.67
C VAL A 31 -0.99 -4.67 11.01
N SER A 32 -0.21 -4.18 11.97
CA SER A 32 -0.23 -4.59 13.37
C SER A 32 -0.65 -3.39 14.22
N SER A 33 -0.96 -3.63 15.49
CA SER A 33 -1.40 -2.61 16.45
C SER A 33 -0.46 -1.40 16.59
N SER A 34 0.81 -1.56 16.18
CA SER A 34 1.84 -0.54 16.32
C SER A 34 2.67 -0.31 15.05
N LYS A 35 2.38 -1.04 13.96
CA LYS A 35 3.24 -0.98 12.77
C LYS A 35 2.48 -1.27 11.49
N TRP A 36 2.83 -0.54 10.44
CA TRP A 36 2.42 -0.80 9.07
C TRP A 36 3.62 -1.26 8.25
N GLU A 37 3.49 -2.38 7.54
CA GLU A 37 4.57 -2.99 6.75
C GLU A 37 4.09 -3.28 5.33
N PHE A 38 4.93 -2.98 4.34
CA PHE A 38 4.66 -3.21 2.93
C PHE A 38 5.73 -4.09 2.29
N PHE A 39 5.28 -5.13 1.60
CA PHE A 39 6.10 -6.12 0.91
C PHE A 39 6.01 -5.88 -0.60
N GLN A 40 6.93 -5.07 -1.12
CA GLN A 40 6.98 -4.72 -2.54
C GLN A 40 7.08 -5.97 -3.45
N ASP A 41 7.74 -7.02 -3.00
CA ASP A 41 7.90 -8.28 -3.74
C ASP A 41 6.56 -9.00 -4.00
N LYS A 42 5.58 -8.81 -3.11
CA LYS A 42 4.22 -9.35 -3.25
C LYS A 42 3.26 -8.40 -3.94
N CYS A 43 3.64 -7.15 -4.16
CA CYS A 43 2.75 -6.15 -4.71
C CYS A 43 2.52 -6.41 -6.21
N ILE A 44 1.27 -6.58 -6.61
CA ILE A 44 0.86 -6.76 -8.02
C ILE A 44 0.45 -5.43 -8.69
N SER A 45 0.83 -4.30 -8.10
CA SER A 45 0.53 -2.96 -8.61
C SER A 45 -0.97 -2.64 -8.84
N CYS A 46 -1.89 -3.30 -8.12
CA CYS A 46 -3.34 -3.14 -8.31
C CYS A 46 -3.96 -1.83 -7.78
N ARG A 47 -3.25 -1.11 -6.89
CA ARG A 47 -3.68 0.18 -6.29
C ARG A 47 -5.01 0.17 -5.50
N ILE A 48 -5.59 -1.01 -5.24
CA ILE A 48 -6.84 -1.14 -4.45
C ILE A 48 -6.67 -0.59 -3.03
N CYS A 49 -5.50 -0.78 -2.41
CA CYS A 49 -5.23 -0.29 -1.06
C CYS A 49 -5.37 1.23 -0.92
N VAL A 50 -4.98 2.00 -1.93
CA VAL A 50 -5.11 3.46 -1.98
C VAL A 50 -6.59 3.86 -1.97
N THR A 51 -7.40 3.20 -2.82
CA THR A 51 -8.83 3.49 -2.95
C THR A 51 -9.61 3.04 -1.71
N ALA A 52 -9.20 1.93 -1.09
CA ALA A 52 -9.86 1.40 0.11
C ALA A 52 -9.55 2.19 1.38
N CYS A 53 -8.56 3.09 1.37
CA CYS A 53 -8.22 3.87 2.55
C CYS A 53 -9.23 5.02 2.74
N PRO A 54 -10.11 4.96 3.76
CA PRO A 54 -11.18 5.95 3.92
C PRO A 54 -10.65 7.36 4.27
N VAL A 55 -9.45 7.42 4.84
CA VAL A 55 -8.76 8.66 5.24
C VAL A 55 -7.77 9.15 4.19
N GLY A 56 -7.62 8.43 3.06
CA GLY A 56 -6.66 8.79 2.01
C GLY A 56 -5.22 8.89 2.54
N ALA A 57 -4.82 7.97 3.41
CA ALA A 57 -3.48 7.93 4.00
C ALA A 57 -2.46 7.17 3.15
N LEU A 58 -2.86 6.56 2.03
CA LEU A 58 -1.99 5.75 1.19
C LEU A 58 -1.86 6.37 -0.19
N GLU A 59 -0.63 6.43 -0.71
CA GLU A 59 -0.31 6.92 -2.06
C GLU A 59 0.52 5.88 -2.83
N ALA A 60 0.31 5.79 -4.14
CA ALA A 60 1.06 4.89 -5.01
C ALA A 60 2.05 5.69 -5.87
N GLU A 61 3.34 5.47 -5.66
CA GLU A 61 4.41 6.07 -6.46
C GLU A 61 5.02 5.04 -7.42
N VAL A 62 5.32 5.45 -8.64
CA VAL A 62 6.00 4.62 -9.64
C VAL A 62 7.50 4.67 -9.37
N VAL A 63 8.11 3.52 -9.08
CA VAL A 63 9.53 3.45 -8.70
C VAL A 63 10.44 3.22 -9.91
N GLU A 64 9.93 2.58 -10.96
CA GLU A 64 10.63 2.38 -12.23
C GLU A 64 9.68 2.63 -13.41
N GLY A 65 9.86 3.77 -14.05
CA GLY A 65 9.47 4.03 -15.42
C GLY A 65 10.70 4.59 -16.12
N LYS A 66 11.30 3.85 -17.06
CA LYS A 66 12.28 4.42 -17.98
C LYS A 66 11.57 5.57 -18.72
N THR A 67 12.06 6.79 -18.55
CA THR A 67 11.88 7.81 -19.59
C THR A 67 12.81 7.52 -20.76
#